data_AF-A0A023AZ99-F1
#
_entry.id   AF-A0A023AZ99-F1
#
_cell.length_a   1.000
_cell.length_b   1.000
_cell.length_c   1.000
_cell.angle_alpha   90.00
_cell.angle_beta   90.00
_cell.angle_gamma   90.00
#
_symmetry.space_group_name_H-M   'P 1'
#
loop_
_entity.id
_entity.type
_entity.pdbx_description
1 polymer ?
#
loop_
_entity_poly.entity_id
_entity_poly.type
_entity_poly.pdbx_seq_one_letter_code
_entity_poly.pdbx_strand_id
1 'polypeptide(L)'
;MICKVEVGNLECFGCHGVKDREKEQEQPFLVSLECTMSAWSDGDDYVCYSNLCDMVRSYVKTQKKNLLEELATDLAVLIFSMSPSSIDTCTVSIRKPTVEKNKRADLIQVSQTLGAEEYENLTRPDVWLWKREYMASPKTPRN
;
A
#
# COMPACT_ATOMS: atom_id res chain seq x y z
N MET A 1 -19.82 7.81 13.38
CA MET A 1 -19.34 8.55 12.21
C MET A 1 -18.15 7.80 11.64
N ILE A 2 -18.13 7.57 10.33
CA ILE A 2 -17.02 6.91 9.62
C ILE A 2 -16.29 7.98 8.82
N CYS A 3 -14.97 8.06 8.97
CA CYS A 3 -14.11 8.91 8.15
C CYS A 3 -13.43 8.05 7.07
N LYS A 4 -13.33 8.58 5.85
CA LYS A 4 -12.72 7.91 4.71
C LYS A 4 -11.62 8.79 4.13
N VAL A 5 -10.42 8.23 3.99
CA VAL A 5 -9.28 8.87 3.33
C VAL A 5 -8.98 8.13 2.04
N GLU A 6 -8.94 8.84 0.93
CA GLU A 6 -8.74 8.27 -0.41
C GLU A 6 -7.57 8.93 -1.14
N VAL A 7 -6.73 8.12 -1.76
CA VAL A 7 -5.70 8.54 -2.71
C VAL A 7 -5.98 7.82 -4.03
N GLY A 8 -6.27 8.54 -5.08
CA GLY A 8 -6.60 7.97 -6.39
C GLY A 8 -5.44 8.05 -7.38
N ASN A 9 -5.14 6.93 -8.05
CA ASN A 9 -4.23 6.85 -9.20
C ASN A 9 -2.85 7.50 -8.96
N LEU A 10 -2.26 7.27 -7.78
CA LEU A 10 -0.91 7.67 -7.49
C LEU A 10 0.05 6.97 -8.45
N GLU A 11 0.68 7.74 -9.33
CA GLU A 11 1.66 7.23 -10.27
C GLU A 11 2.97 6.90 -9.53
N CYS A 12 3.36 5.64 -9.64
CA CYS A 12 4.57 5.08 -9.05
C CYS A 12 5.36 4.35 -10.13
N PHE A 13 6.69 4.36 -10.00
CA PHE A 13 7.59 3.71 -10.94
C PHE A 13 8.36 2.61 -10.20
N GLY A 14 8.42 1.42 -10.81
CA GLY A 14 9.08 0.26 -10.21
C GLY A 14 9.34 -0.85 -11.21
N CYS A 15 10.12 -1.84 -10.77
CA CYS A 15 10.49 -3.00 -11.59
C CYS A 15 9.78 -4.26 -11.08
N HIS A 16 8.46 -4.32 -11.27
CA HIS A 16 7.64 -5.47 -10.88
C HIS A 16 7.13 -6.24 -12.09
N GLY A 17 7.09 -7.56 -11.98
CA GLY A 17 6.58 -8.45 -13.02
C GLY A 17 7.30 -9.79 -13.03
N VAL A 18 6.69 -10.75 -13.71
CA VAL A 18 7.21 -12.12 -13.79
C VAL A 18 8.38 -12.20 -14.77
N LYS A 19 8.37 -11.39 -15.83
CA LYS A 19 9.36 -11.45 -16.90
C LYS A 19 10.63 -10.71 -16.51
N ASP A 20 11.79 -11.26 -16.87
CA ASP A 20 13.09 -10.67 -16.52
C ASP A 20 13.23 -9.23 -17.01
N ARG A 21 12.72 -8.92 -18.21
CA ARG A 21 12.67 -7.54 -18.74
C ARG A 21 11.90 -6.56 -17.85
N GLU A 22 10.82 -7.01 -17.19
CA GLU A 22 10.03 -6.16 -16.26
C GLU A 22 10.78 -5.91 -14.94
N LYS A 23 11.80 -6.72 -14.63
CA LYS A 23 12.63 -6.57 -13.41
C LYS A 23 13.85 -5.67 -13.62
N GLU A 24 14.15 -5.36 -14.89
CA GLU A 24 15.25 -4.50 -15.33
C GLU A 24 14.76 -3.14 -15.83
N GLN A 25 13.59 -3.08 -16.46
CA GLN A 25 13.01 -1.84 -16.99
C GLN A 25 11.92 -1.33 -16.06
N GLU A 26 12.11 -0.10 -15.58
CA GLU A 26 11.13 0.59 -14.75
C GLU A 26 9.86 0.86 -15.56
N GLN A 27 8.70 0.57 -14.97
CA GLN A 27 7.40 0.79 -15.60
C GLN A 27 6.44 1.51 -14.65
N PRO A 28 5.48 2.28 -15.18
CA PRO A 28 4.50 2.98 -14.35
C PRO A 28 3.44 2.02 -13.80
N PHE A 29 3.02 2.28 -12.57
CA PHE A 29 1.90 1.66 -11.88
C PHE A 29 1.03 2.77 -11.29
N LEU A 30 -0.28 2.60 -11.40
CA LEU A 30 -1.26 3.49 -10.77
C LEU A 30 -1.75 2.81 -9.50
N VAL A 31 -1.39 3.38 -8.35
CA VAL A 31 -1.78 2.87 -7.03
C VAL A 31 -2.89 3.73 -6.46
N SER A 32 -4.01 3.13 -6.08
CA SER A 32 -5.09 3.79 -5.36
C SER A 32 -5.22 3.18 -3.97
N LEU A 33 -5.49 4.04 -2.98
CA LEU A 33 -5.56 3.69 -1.57
C LEU A 33 -6.87 4.22 -0.99
N GLU A 34 -7.46 3.44 -0.11
CA GLU A 34 -8.64 3.82 0.66
C GLU A 34 -8.44 3.33 2.09
N CYS A 35 -8.63 4.21 3.08
CA CYS A 35 -8.62 3.84 4.49
C CYS A 35 -9.91 4.32 5.14
N THR A 36 -10.53 3.47 5.95
CA THR A 36 -11.70 3.82 6.76
C THR A 36 -11.34 3.84 8.25
N MET A 37 -11.99 4.72 9.00
CA MET A 37 -11.72 4.94 10.42
C MET A 37 -13.05 5.20 11.15
N SER A 38 -13.25 4.52 12.28
CA SER A 38 -14.42 4.66 13.13
C SER A 38 -14.04 5.51 14.33
N ALA A 39 -14.73 6.65 14.47
CA ALA A 39 -14.40 7.74 15.38
C ALA A 39 -13.13 8.53 14.99
N TRP A 40 -13.35 9.70 14.37
CA TRP A 40 -12.34 10.75 14.37
C TRP A 40 -12.35 11.39 15.76
N SER A 41 -11.31 11.15 16.57
CA SER A 41 -11.09 11.89 17.81
C SER A 41 -10.10 13.02 17.55
N ASP A 42 -10.33 14.20 18.13
CA ASP A 42 -9.42 15.35 18.00
C ASP A 42 -8.04 14.98 18.61
N GLY A 43 -7.08 14.62 17.76
CA GLY A 43 -5.73 14.19 18.17
C GLY A 43 -4.92 13.53 17.05
N ASP A 44 -3.67 13.13 17.36
CA ASP A 44 -2.65 12.54 16.46
C ASP A 44 -3.07 11.22 15.76
N ASP A 45 -4.30 10.74 15.99
CA ASP A 45 -4.91 9.56 15.38
C ASP A 45 -5.55 9.88 14.02
N TYR A 46 -4.77 10.44 13.09
CA TYR A 46 -5.20 10.69 11.72
C TYR A 46 -4.26 10.05 10.68
N VAL A 47 -4.82 9.61 9.57
CA VAL A 47 -4.06 9.07 8.45
C VAL A 47 -3.56 10.23 7.57
N CYS A 48 -2.27 10.54 7.65
CA CYS A 48 -1.63 11.56 6.81
C CYS A 48 -1.45 11.05 5.38
N TYR A 49 -2.31 11.49 4.46
CA TYR A 49 -2.28 11.10 3.05
C TYR A 49 -0.95 11.46 2.34
N SER A 50 -0.26 12.51 2.76
CA SER A 50 1.07 12.86 2.22
C SER A 50 2.11 11.78 2.57
N ASN A 51 2.13 11.36 3.84
CA ASN A 51 3.02 10.28 4.29
C ASN A 51 2.68 8.95 3.61
N LEU A 52 1.39 8.68 3.38
CA LEU A 52 0.97 7.51 2.59
C LEU A 52 1.55 7.55 1.18
N CYS A 53 1.41 8.68 0.47
CA CYS A 53 1.89 8.82 -0.90
C CYS A 53 3.41 8.60 -1.00
N ASP A 54 4.17 9.21 -0.10
CA ASP A 54 5.64 9.10 -0.10
C ASP A 54 6.11 7.69 0.25
N MET A 55 5.46 7.06 1.24
CA MET A 55 5.72 5.67 1.60
C MET A 55 5.42 4.74 0.42
N VAL A 56 4.26 4.86 -0.21
CA VAL A 56 3.86 4.00 -1.33
C VAL A 56 4.83 4.16 -2.51
N ARG A 57 5.21 5.39 -2.88
CA ARG A 57 6.21 5.63 -3.93
C ARG A 57 7.54 4.97 -3.61
N SER A 58 8.02 5.15 -2.38
CA SER A 58 9.28 4.57 -1.93
C SER A 58 9.25 3.04 -1.96
N TYR A 59 8.14 2.44 -1.50
CA TYR A 59 7.98 1.00 -1.47
C TYR A 59 7.92 0.40 -2.88
N VAL A 60 7.10 0.95 -3.77
CA VAL A 60 7.01 0.50 -5.17
C VAL A 60 8.35 0.64 -5.88
N LYS A 61 9.11 1.70 -5.63
CA LYS A 61 10.41 1.89 -6.27
C LYS A 61 11.49 0.91 -5.80
N THR A 62 11.51 0.61 -4.51
CA THR A 62 12.60 -0.16 -3.89
C THR A 62 12.39 -1.66 -3.95
N GLN A 63 11.13 -2.11 -3.93
CA GLN A 63 10.81 -3.52 -3.93
C GLN A 63 10.75 -4.10 -5.34
N LYS A 64 11.06 -5.39 -5.45
CA LYS A 64 10.83 -6.17 -6.68
C LYS A 64 9.89 -7.30 -6.35
N LYS A 65 8.71 -7.28 -6.98
CA LYS A 65 7.65 -8.28 -6.78
C LYS A 65 7.32 -8.91 -8.11
N ASN A 66 7.04 -10.20 -8.09
CA ASN A 66 6.66 -10.91 -9.32
C ASN A 66 5.20 -10.62 -9.67
N LEU A 67 4.35 -10.48 -8.65
CA LEU A 67 2.91 -10.38 -8.75
C LEU A 67 2.40 -9.04 -8.20
N LEU A 68 1.30 -8.55 -8.78
CA LEU A 68 0.63 -7.33 -8.28
C LEU A 68 -0.08 -7.62 -6.96
N GLU A 69 -0.54 -8.84 -6.78
CA GLU A 69 -1.18 -9.40 -5.58
C GLU A 69 -0.25 -9.30 -4.37
N GLU A 70 1.02 -9.69 -4.54
CA GLU A 70 2.04 -9.56 -3.51
C GLU A 70 2.29 -8.08 -3.17
N LEU A 71 2.44 -7.23 -4.19
CA LEU A 71 2.67 -5.80 -3.99
C LEU A 71 1.49 -5.11 -3.28
N ALA A 72 0.24 -5.44 -3.67
CA ALA A 72 -0.96 -4.88 -3.06
C ALA A 72 -1.11 -5.35 -1.60
N THR A 73 -0.82 -6.63 -1.33
CA THR A 73 -0.84 -7.19 0.03
C THR A 73 0.17 -6.47 0.92
N ASP A 74 1.42 -6.36 0.45
CA ASP A 74 2.48 -5.76 1.26
C ASP A 74 2.22 -4.27 1.54
N LEU A 75 1.71 -3.54 0.54
CA LEU A 75 1.29 -2.15 0.71
C LEU A 75 0.13 -2.03 1.72
N ALA A 76 -0.89 -2.89 1.63
CA ALA A 76 -2.02 -2.85 2.56
C ALA A 76 -1.56 -3.06 4.00
N VAL A 77 -0.67 -4.04 4.22
CA VAL A 77 -0.08 -4.32 5.53
C VAL A 77 0.77 -3.15 6.03
N LEU A 78 1.59 -2.55 5.16
CA LEU A 78 2.47 -1.45 5.51
C LEU A 78 1.67 -0.20 5.90
N ILE A 79 0.64 0.15 5.13
CA ILE A 79 -0.28 1.26 5.45
C ILE A 79 -0.96 1.02 6.78
N PHE A 80 -1.53 -0.17 6.98
CA PHE A 80 -2.20 -0.53 8.23
C PHE A 80 -1.26 -0.39 9.44
N SER A 81 0.01 -0.77 9.28
CA SER A 81 1.02 -0.68 10.35
C SER A 81 1.39 0.74 10.80
N MET A 82 1.08 1.77 9.99
CA MET A 82 1.39 3.15 10.36
C MET A 82 0.49 3.66 11.50
N SER A 83 -0.76 3.19 11.53
CA SER A 83 -1.80 3.59 12.49
C SER A 83 -2.78 2.43 12.77
N PRO A 84 -2.30 1.31 13.36
CA PRO A 84 -3.08 0.08 13.47
C PRO A 84 -4.30 0.20 14.38
N SER A 85 -4.30 1.16 15.31
CA SER A 85 -5.43 1.40 16.22
C SER A 85 -6.46 2.39 15.65
N SER A 86 -6.15 3.06 14.54
CA SER A 86 -6.99 4.12 13.98
C SER A 86 -7.65 3.71 12.67
N ILE A 87 -7.06 2.78 11.93
CA ILE A 87 -7.58 2.26 10.66
C ILE A 87 -8.45 1.04 10.92
N ASP A 88 -9.70 1.05 10.45
CA ASP A 88 -10.58 -0.13 10.48
C ASP A 88 -10.31 -1.03 9.27
N THR A 89 -10.23 -0.42 8.08
CA THR A 89 -9.95 -1.12 6.82
C THR A 89 -8.99 -0.31 5.96
N CYS A 90 -8.15 -1.02 5.22
CA CYS A 90 -7.28 -0.48 4.19
C CYS A 90 -7.47 -1.25 2.89
N THR A 91 -7.82 -0.56 1.80
CA THR A 91 -7.89 -1.13 0.46
C THR A 91 -6.81 -0.52 -0.42
N VAL A 92 -6.02 -1.39 -1.06
CA VAL A 92 -4.98 -1.03 -2.03
C VAL A 92 -5.34 -1.61 -3.37
N SER A 93 -5.41 -0.75 -4.38
CA SER A 93 -5.64 -1.11 -5.76
C SER A 93 -4.43 -0.75 -6.60
N ILE A 94 -3.92 -1.70 -7.39
CA ILE A 94 -2.78 -1.48 -8.29
C ILE A 94 -3.19 -1.78 -9.71
N ARG A 95 -3.02 -0.80 -10.58
CA ARG A 95 -3.35 -0.87 -12.00
C ARG A 95 -2.10 -0.67 -12.83
N LYS A 96 -2.00 -1.44 -13.93
CA LYS A 96 -1.02 -1.18 -14.99
C LYS A 96 -1.69 -0.30 -16.06
N PRO A 97 -1.22 0.95 -16.31
CA PRO A 97 -1.87 1.88 -17.23
C PRO A 97 -1.88 1.39 -18.69
N THR A 98 -1.00 0.46 -19.07
CA THR A 98 -1.05 -0.18 -20.38
C THR A 98 -0.44 -1.58 -20.32
N VAL A 99 -1.27 -2.60 -20.57
CA VAL A 99 -0.76 -3.94 -20.92
C VAL A 99 -0.84 -4.04 -22.44
N GLU A 100 0.22 -3.65 -23.15
CA GLU A 100 0.29 -3.75 -24.63
C GLU A 100 -0.12 -5.12 -25.18
N LYS A 101 -0.06 -6.17 -24.35
CA LYS A 101 -0.34 -7.56 -24.73
C LYS A 101 -1.80 -8.00 -24.56
N ASN A 102 -2.61 -7.33 -23.74
CA ASN A 102 -4.03 -7.64 -23.57
C ASN A 102 -4.87 -6.60 -24.32
N LYS A 103 -4.80 -6.63 -25.67
CA LYS A 103 -5.46 -5.70 -26.61
C LYS A 103 -7.01 -5.64 -26.54
N ARG A 104 -7.63 -6.19 -25.49
CA ARG A 104 -9.08 -6.32 -25.32
C ARG A 104 -9.59 -5.97 -23.91
N ALA A 105 -8.72 -5.57 -22.99
CA ALA A 105 -9.11 -5.20 -21.64
C ALA A 105 -8.84 -3.71 -21.41
N ASP A 106 -9.89 -2.98 -21.04
CA ASP A 106 -9.79 -1.55 -20.72
C ASP A 106 -9.15 -1.31 -19.34
N LEU A 107 -9.15 -2.33 -18.48
CA LEU A 107 -8.65 -2.27 -17.12
C LEU A 107 -8.03 -3.60 -16.69
N ILE A 108 -6.79 -3.56 -16.19
CA ILE A 108 -6.17 -4.65 -15.44
C ILE A 108 -5.72 -4.08 -14.10
N GLN A 109 -6.39 -4.54 -13.05
CA GLN A 109 -6.20 -4.06 -11.68
C GLN A 109 -6.31 -5.23 -10.72
N VAL A 110 -5.47 -5.21 -9.71
CA VAL A 110 -5.59 -6.06 -8.52
C VAL A 110 -5.98 -5.15 -7.36
N SER A 111 -6.90 -5.60 -6.52
CA SER A 111 -7.29 -4.90 -5.30
C SER A 111 -7.21 -5.86 -4.11
N GLN A 112 -6.60 -5.41 -3.03
CA GLN A 112 -6.56 -6.11 -1.76
C GLN A 112 -7.18 -5.22 -0.69
N THR A 113 -8.06 -5.80 0.12
CA THR A 113 -8.60 -5.16 1.32
C THR A 113 -8.06 -5.91 2.53
N LEU A 114 -7.73 -5.17 3.57
CA LEU A 114 -7.28 -5.69 4.85
C LEU A 114 -8.08 -5.01 5.96
N GLY A 115 -8.75 -5.80 6.78
CA GLY A 115 -9.45 -5.34 7.99
C GLY A 115 -8.58 -5.42 9.25
N ALA A 116 -8.97 -4.69 10.31
CA ALA A 116 -8.30 -4.73 11.60
C ALA A 116 -8.16 -6.14 12.18
N GLU A 117 -9.24 -6.92 12.19
CA GLU A 117 -9.21 -8.31 12.69
C GLU A 117 -8.25 -9.19 11.88
N GLU A 118 -8.26 -9.08 10.55
CA GLU A 118 -7.34 -9.81 9.69
C GLU A 118 -5.89 -9.39 9.95
N TYR A 119 -5.65 -8.09 10.16
CA TYR A 119 -4.32 -7.56 10.45
C TYR A 119 -3.77 -8.02 11.80
N GLU A 120 -4.62 -8.12 12.82
CA GLU A 120 -4.27 -8.66 14.13
C GLU A 120 -3.91 -10.14 14.06
N ASN A 121 -4.64 -10.90 13.24
CA ASN A 121 -4.45 -12.33 13.05
C ASN A 121 -3.39 -12.70 11.97
N LEU A 122 -2.71 -11.72 11.37
CA LEU A 122 -1.62 -11.97 10.42
C LEU A 122 -0.46 -12.70 11.10
N THR A 123 -0.29 -13.97 10.76
CA THR A 123 0.83 -14.83 11.22
C THR A 123 2.05 -14.79 10.29
N ARG A 124 2.04 -13.94 9.27
CA ARG A 124 3.13 -13.70 8.29
C ARG A 124 4.44 -13.28 9.02
N PRO A 125 5.49 -14.13 9.08
CA PRO A 125 6.74 -13.84 9.80
C PRO A 125 7.51 -12.62 9.26
N ASP A 126 7.35 -12.34 7.97
CA ASP A 126 7.93 -11.19 7.26
C ASP A 126 7.29 -9.85 7.66
N VAL A 127 6.00 -9.87 8.03
CA VAL A 127 5.29 -8.71 8.58
C VAL A 127 5.68 -8.46 10.05
N TRP A 128 6.01 -9.52 10.79
CA TRP A 128 6.46 -9.42 12.18
C TRP A 128 7.83 -8.71 12.30
N LEU A 129 8.74 -8.96 11.35
CA LEU A 129 10.01 -8.23 11.25
C LEU A 129 9.80 -6.75 10.92
N TRP A 130 8.91 -6.43 9.98
CA TRP A 130 8.58 -5.02 9.68
C TRP A 130 7.86 -4.31 10.83
N LYS A 131 6.92 -4.97 11.53
CA LYS A 131 6.32 -4.43 12.77
C LYS A 131 7.41 -4.07 13.78
N ARG A 132 8.41 -4.95 14.00
CA ARG A 132 9.54 -4.66 14.89
C ARG A 132 10.43 -3.53 14.39
N GLU A 133 10.84 -3.52 13.12
CA GLU A 133 11.76 -2.50 12.58
C GLU A 133 11.11 -1.11 12.50
N TYR A 134 9.84 -1.03 12.10
CA TYR A 134 9.09 0.23 12.00
C TYR A 134 8.71 0.77 13.39
N MET A 135 8.35 -0.09 14.35
CA MET A 135 8.10 0.33 15.74
C MET A 135 9.40 0.60 16.52
N ALA A 136 10.54 0.03 16.12
CA ALA A 136 11.85 0.30 16.72
C ALA A 136 12.56 1.53 16.12
N SER A 137 12.11 2.03 14.96
CA SER A 137 12.56 3.32 14.44
C SER A 137 11.83 4.44 15.20
N PRO A 138 12.52 5.30 15.97
CA PRO A 138 11.88 6.43 16.60
C PRO A 138 11.33 7.32 15.50
N LYS A 139 10.00 7.52 15.47
CA LYS A 139 9.35 8.57 14.69
C LYS A 139 10.09 9.86 15.00
N THR A 140 10.95 10.32 14.09
CA THR A 140 11.49 11.68 14.19
C THR A 140 10.38 12.57 13.69
N PRO A 141 9.75 13.42 14.53
CA PRO A 141 8.89 14.45 14.01
C PRO A 141 9.81 15.41 13.24
N ARG A 142 9.69 15.44 11.91
CA ARG A 142 10.25 16.55 11.14
C ARG A 142 9.26 17.71 11.29
N ASN A 143 9.60 18.61 12.21
CA ASN A 143 9.17 20.01 12.16
C ASN A 143 9.72 20.68 10.89
#